data_AF-A0A536GKW6-F1
#
_entry.id   AF-A0A536GKW6-F1
#
_cell.length_a   1.000
_cell.length_b   1.000
_cell.length_c   1.000
_cell.angle_alpha   90.00
_cell.angle_beta   90.00
_cell.angle_gamma   90.00
#
_symmetry.space_group_name_H-M   'P 1'
#
loop_
_entity.id
_entity.type
_entity.pdbx_description
1 polymer ?
#
loop_
_entity_poly.entity_id
_entity_poly.type
_entity_poly.pdbx_seq_one_letter_code
_entity_poly.pdbx_strand_id
1 'polypeptide(L)'
;MKPDDDGLLLKLELPIVAADDVPVLRGALLAARATELSELQRRAGRLSFGYGSETARESMDAETRRLRRRIELLDALVAALERSS
;
A
#
# COMPACT_ATOMS: atom_id res chain seq x y z
N MET A 1 -4.62 -21.05 23.69
CA MET A 1 -4.43 -19.59 23.74
C MET A 1 -4.28 -19.13 22.30
N LYS A 2 -5.34 -18.56 21.71
CA LYS A 2 -5.21 -17.91 20.39
C LYS A 2 -4.33 -16.67 20.59
N PRO A 3 -3.40 -16.34 19.68
CA PRO A 3 -2.75 -15.04 19.74
C PRO A 3 -3.86 -13.98 19.67
N ASP A 4 -3.84 -13.04 20.60
CA ASP A 4 -4.74 -11.90 20.61
C ASP A 4 -4.55 -11.15 19.29
N ASP A 5 -5.59 -11.12 18.46
CA ASP A 5 -5.67 -10.44 17.17
C ASP A 5 -5.84 -8.91 17.35
N ASP A 6 -5.32 -8.36 18.46
CA ASP A 6 -5.35 -6.94 18.76
C ASP A 6 -4.25 -6.26 17.95
N GLY A 7 -4.55 -6.01 16.68
CA GLY A 7 -3.67 -5.30 15.75
C GLY A 7 -3.20 -3.97 16.34
N LEU A 8 -1.92 -3.64 16.13
CA LEU A 8 -1.35 -2.35 16.54
C LEU A 8 -2.05 -1.21 15.79
N LEU A 9 -2.69 -0.30 16.54
CA LEU A 9 -3.28 0.93 16.01
C LEU A 9 -2.24 2.05 16.01
N LEU A 10 -2.07 2.70 14.84
CA LEU A 10 -1.26 3.90 14.70
C LEU A 10 -2.16 5.13 14.64
N LYS A 11 -1.97 6.09 15.55
CA LYS A 11 -2.61 7.40 15.51
C LYS A 11 -1.65 8.42 14.90
N LEU A 12 -2.12 9.16 13.90
CA LEU A 12 -1.37 10.23 13.25
C LEU A 12 -2.09 11.57 13.49
N GLU A 13 -1.34 12.58 13.93
CA GLU A 13 -1.83 13.94 14.06
C GLU A 13 -1.06 14.81 13.07
N LEU A 14 -1.78 15.45 12.15
CA LEU A 14 -1.22 16.30 11.12
C LEU A 14 -1.97 17.65 11.16
N PRO A 15 -1.30 18.78 11.42
CA PRO A 15 -1.95 20.07 11.37
C PRO A 15 -2.36 20.39 9.93
N ILE A 16 -3.64 20.66 9.72
CA ILE A 16 -4.22 21.13 8.46
C ILE A 16 -4.28 22.66 8.53
N VAL A 17 -3.55 23.34 7.65
CA VAL A 17 -3.38 24.80 7.68
C VAL A 17 -4.37 25.49 6.74
N ALA A 18 -4.75 24.81 5.65
CA ALA A 18 -5.74 25.26 4.68
C ALA A 18 -6.74 24.14 4.36
N ALA A 19 -7.97 24.53 4.00
CA ALA A 19 -9.01 23.57 3.60
C ALA A 19 -8.60 22.71 2.39
N ASP A 20 -7.75 23.24 1.51
CA ASP A 20 -7.25 22.55 0.33
C ASP A 20 -6.16 21.51 0.64
N ASP A 21 -5.58 21.50 1.85
CA ASP A 21 -4.53 20.53 2.23
C ASP A 21 -5.08 19.10 2.26
N VAL A 22 -6.35 18.93 2.61
CA VAL A 22 -7.00 17.60 2.68
C VAL A 22 -7.15 16.99 1.27
N PRO A 23 -7.73 17.68 0.27
CA PRO A 23 -7.70 17.24 -1.12
C PRO A 23 -6.29 16.97 -1.66
N VAL A 24 -5.30 17.81 -1.33
CA VAL A 24 -3.90 17.64 -1.74
C VAL A 24 -3.31 16.36 -1.16
N LEU A 25 -3.48 16.13 0.15
CA LEU A 25 -3.01 14.92 0.81
C LEU A 25 -3.68 13.67 0.23
N ARG A 26 -5.00 13.72 -0.01
CA ARG A 26 -5.74 12.63 -0.67
C ARG A 26 -5.17 12.33 -2.05
N GLY A 27 -4.91 13.36 -2.86
CA GLY A 27 -4.30 13.22 -4.17
C GLY A 27 -2.91 12.57 -4.10
N ALA A 28 -2.07 12.97 -3.15
CA ALA A 28 -0.74 12.40 -2.95
C ALA A 28 -0.80 10.91 -2.56
N LEU A 29 -1.71 10.52 -1.66
CA LEU A 29 -1.90 9.12 -1.26
C LEU A 29 -2.40 8.26 -2.42
N LEU A 30 -3.34 8.78 -3.23
CA LEU A 30 -3.83 8.09 -4.42
C LEU A 30 -2.75 7.93 -5.49
N ALA A 31 -1.91 8.95 -5.69
CA ALA A 31 -0.77 8.88 -6.60
C ALA A 31 0.23 7.81 -6.15
N ALA A 32 0.58 7.78 -4.86
CA ALA A 32 1.44 6.74 -4.29
C ALA A 32 0.85 5.35 -4.50
N ARG A 33 -0.47 5.17 -4.28
CA ARG A 33 -1.16 3.90 -4.52
C ARG A 33 -1.09 3.47 -5.98
N ALA A 34 -1.31 4.40 -6.91
CA ALA A 34 -1.21 4.13 -8.34
C ALA A 34 0.21 3.68 -8.74
N THR A 35 1.25 4.26 -8.13
CA THR A 35 2.64 3.81 -8.31
C THR A 35 2.84 2.37 -7.85
N GLU A 36 2.39 2.00 -6.64
CA GLU A 36 2.52 0.62 -6.15
C GLU A 36 1.77 -0.40 -7.03
N LEU A 37 0.57 -0.03 -7.50
CA LEU A 37 -0.21 -0.88 -8.40
C LEU A 37 0.48 -1.07 -9.75
N SER A 38 1.09 -0.02 -10.29
CA SER A 38 1.85 -0.09 -11.55
C SER A 38 3.06 -1.02 -11.41
N GLU A 39 3.77 -0.95 -10.29
CA GLU A 39 4.89 -1.86 -9.98
C GLU A 39 4.44 -3.31 -9.85
N LEU A 40 3.32 -3.55 -9.16
CA LEU A 40 2.74 -4.87 -9.01
C LEU A 40 2.36 -5.48 -10.39
N GLN A 41 1.73 -4.68 -11.26
CA GLN A 41 1.35 -5.12 -12.61
C GLN A 41 2.57 -5.41 -13.50
N ARG A 42 3.60 -4.54 -13.48
CA ARG A 42 4.86 -4.76 -14.22
C ARG A 42 5.50 -6.10 -13.85
N ARG A 43 5.42 -6.48 -12.57
CA ARG A 43 6.02 -7.72 -12.06
C ARG A 43 5.20 -8.95 -12.37
N ALA A 44 3.87 -8.86 -12.28
CA ALA A 44 2.98 -9.90 -12.76
C ALA A 44 3.22 -10.22 -14.24
N GLY A 45 3.46 -9.20 -15.07
CA GLY A 45 3.87 -9.36 -16.46
C GLY A 45 5.17 -10.16 -16.61
N ARG A 46 6.21 -9.88 -15.81
CA ARG A 46 7.50 -10.61 -15.86
C ARG A 46 7.37 -12.09 -15.52
N LEU A 47 6.50 -12.46 -14.55
CA LEU A 47 6.24 -13.86 -14.19
C LEU A 47 5.65 -14.67 -15.35
N SER A 48 4.80 -14.05 -16.17
CA SER A 48 4.17 -14.71 -17.31
C SER A 48 5.16 -15.11 -18.42
N PHE A 49 6.36 -14.51 -18.46
CA PHE A 49 7.37 -14.79 -19.48
C PHE A 49 8.41 -15.87 -19.08
N GLY A 50 8.20 -16.58 -17.97
CA GLY A 50 8.90 -17.84 -17.67
C GLY A 50 10.35 -17.75 -17.19
N TYR A 51 10.91 -16.56 -17.00
CA TYR A 51 12.28 -16.37 -16.50
C TYR A 51 12.33 -16.43 -14.97
N GLY A 52 12.48 -17.61 -14.38
CA GLY A 52 12.78 -17.70 -12.95
C GLY A 52 13.10 -19.10 -12.45
N SER A 53 14.31 -19.26 -11.92
CA SER A 53 14.67 -20.35 -10.99
C SER A 53 13.76 -20.32 -9.76
N GLU A 54 13.72 -21.40 -8.99
CA GLU A 54 12.91 -21.49 -7.76
C GLU A 54 13.19 -20.34 -6.77
N THR A 55 14.48 -19.99 -6.60
CA THR A 55 14.92 -18.83 -5.81
C THR A 55 14.43 -17.49 -6.35
N ALA A 56 14.30 -17.34 -7.66
CA ALA A 56 13.76 -16.12 -8.28
C ALA A 56 12.25 -16.01 -8.00
N ARG A 57 11.52 -17.12 -7.97
CA ARG A 57 10.09 -17.13 -7.63
C ARG A 57 9.86 -16.75 -6.18
N GLU A 58 10.62 -17.31 -5.24
CA GLU A 58 10.48 -16.99 -3.80
C GLU A 58 10.74 -15.52 -3.48
N SER A 59 11.80 -14.94 -4.06
CA SER A 59 12.11 -13.51 -3.90
C SER A 59 10.99 -12.63 -4.47
N MET A 60 10.45 -13.00 -5.64
CA MET A 60 9.36 -12.26 -6.27
C MET A 60 8.05 -12.35 -5.48
N ASP A 61 7.78 -13.50 -4.84
CA ASP A 61 6.61 -13.68 -3.98
C ASP A 61 6.71 -12.80 -2.73
N ALA A 62 7.88 -12.73 -2.09
CA ALA A 62 8.11 -11.85 -0.96
C ALA A 62 7.91 -10.38 -1.32
N GLU A 63 8.42 -9.95 -2.48
CA GLU A 63 8.26 -8.58 -2.96
C GLU A 63 6.81 -8.25 -3.35
N THR A 64 6.10 -9.21 -3.96
CA THR A 64 4.69 -9.09 -4.30
C THR A 64 3.83 -8.94 -3.05
N ARG A 65 4.09 -9.73 -2.01
CA ARG A 65 3.43 -9.58 -0.70
C ARG A 65 3.67 -8.21 -0.10
N ARG A 66 4.91 -7.69 -0.18
CA ARG A 66 5.25 -6.34 0.30
C ARG A 66 4.50 -5.24 -0.46
N LEU A 67 4.41 -5.32 -1.78
CA LEU A 67 3.66 -4.36 -2.60
C LEU A 67 2.17 -4.37 -2.25
N ARG A 68 1.56 -5.55 -2.15
CA ARG A 68 0.15 -5.69 -1.72
C ARG A 68 -0.07 -5.07 -0.34
N ARG A 69 0.83 -5.34 0.60
CA ARG A 69 0.73 -4.75 1.94
C ARG A 69 0.82 -3.22 1.93
N ARG A 70 1.67 -2.63 1.07
CA ARG A 70 1.74 -1.16 0.92
C ARG A 70 0.43 -0.60 0.36
N ILE A 71 -0.16 -1.26 -0.64
CA ILE A 71 -1.46 -0.87 -1.22
C ILE A 71 -2.56 -0.90 -0.14
N GLU A 72 -2.65 -1.99 0.65
CA GLU A 72 -3.60 -2.10 1.75
C GLU A 72 -3.46 -0.98 2.78
N LEU A 73 -2.22 -0.63 3.15
CA LEU A 73 -1.96 0.47 4.09
C LEU A 73 -2.35 1.83 3.51
N LEU A 74 -2.09 2.06 2.22
CA LEU A 74 -2.52 3.29 1.53
C LEU A 74 -4.05 3.38 1.44
N ASP A 75 -4.73 2.26 1.17
CA ASP A 75 -6.20 2.19 1.20
C ASP A 75 -6.76 2.53 2.59
N ALA A 76 -6.14 1.98 3.65
CA ALA A 76 -6.53 2.28 5.02
C ALA A 76 -6.32 3.76 5.38
N LEU A 77 -5.22 4.38 4.92
CA LEU A 77 -4.93 5.80 5.14
C LEU A 77 -5.90 6.71 4.40
N VAL A 78 -6.19 6.42 3.13
CA VAL A 78 -7.19 7.18 2.35
C VAL A 78 -8.55 7.10 3.02
N ALA A 79 -8.98 5.91 3.42
CA ALA A 79 -10.25 5.73 4.12
C ALA A 79 -10.29 6.45 5.48
N ALA A 80 -9.17 6.50 6.21
CA ALA A 80 -9.07 7.26 7.46
C ALA A 80 -9.19 8.76 7.22
N LEU A 81 -8.54 9.29 6.18
CA LEU A 81 -8.61 10.69 5.79
C LEU A 81 -10.05 11.09 5.39
N GLU A 82 -10.74 10.25 4.63
CA GLU A 82 -12.12 10.49 4.21
C GLU A 82 -13.12 10.49 5.38
N ARG A 83 -12.85 9.73 6.45
CA ARG A 83 -13.68 9.75 7.67
C ARG A 83 -13.40 10.94 8.58
N SER A 84 -12.23 11.58 8.45
CA SER A 84 -11.85 12.75 9.24
C SER A 84 -12.20 14.08 8.59
N SER A 85 -12.64 14.04 7.33
CA SER A 85 -13.05 15.21 6.52
C SER A 85 -14.56 15.45 6.67
#